data_AF-A0A146F866-F1
#
_entry.id   AF-A0A146F866-F1
#
_cell.length_a   1.000
_cell.length_b   1.000
_cell.length_c   1.000
_cell.angle_alpha   90.00
_cell.angle_beta   90.00
_cell.angle_gamma   90.00
#
_symmetry.space_group_name_H-M   'P 1'
#
loop_
_entity.id
_entity.type
_entity.pdbx_description
1 polymer ?
#
loop_
_entity_poly.entity_id
_entity_poly.type
_entity_poly.pdbx_seq_one_letter_code
_entity_poly.pdbx_strand_id
1 'polypeptide(L)'
;MVCLLGDAGHPMMPHQSQGACMAIEDAAALGIIFSRAHFKGDVADALSIYQEIRLPRATKVQSASAKAAYNINERIGFSSNTDTATYKVEDEKKKLTIEEMNA
;
A
#
# COMPACT_ATOMS: atom_id res chain seq x y z
N MET A 1 -20.08 1.08 14.24
CA MET A 1 -18.92 1.57 13.47
C MET A 1 -18.43 0.45 12.58
N VAL A 2 -17.91 0.76 11.41
CA VAL A 2 -17.48 -0.20 10.39
C VAL A 2 -16.23 0.36 9.70
N CYS A 3 -15.29 -0.50 9.32
CA CYS A 3 -14.17 -0.16 8.44
C CYS A 3 -14.06 -1.19 7.31
N LEU A 4 -13.30 -0.86 6.27
CA LEU A 4 -13.00 -1.75 5.14
C LEU A 4 -11.51 -2.09 5.16
N LEU A 5 -11.15 -3.28 4.67
CA LEU A 5 -9.78 -3.73 4.51
C LEU A 5 -9.63 -4.59 3.25
N GLY A 6 -8.40 -4.75 2.76
CA GLY A 6 -8.13 -5.54 1.56
C GLY A 6 -8.86 -5.00 0.32
N ASP A 7 -9.20 -5.90 -0.60
CA ASP A 7 -9.86 -5.55 -1.87
C ASP A 7 -11.22 -4.83 -1.69
N ALA A 8 -11.86 -4.94 -0.52
CA ALA A 8 -13.06 -4.17 -0.23
C ALA A 8 -12.78 -2.68 -0.03
N GLY A 9 -11.59 -2.32 0.48
CA GLY A 9 -11.18 -0.93 0.72
C GLY A 9 -10.29 -0.35 -0.37
N HIS A 10 -9.46 -1.17 -1.00
CA HIS A 10 -8.46 -0.72 -1.99
C HIS A 10 -8.29 -1.70 -3.16
N PRO A 11 -9.34 -1.96 -3.95
CA PRO A 11 -9.21 -2.80 -5.14
C PRO A 11 -8.14 -2.23 -6.07
N MET A 12 -7.23 -3.08 -6.56
CA MET A 12 -6.07 -2.65 -7.35
C MET A 12 -5.75 -3.59 -8.50
N MET A 13 -5.08 -3.06 -9.51
CA MET A 13 -4.62 -3.85 -10.65
C MET A 13 -3.55 -4.87 -10.22
N PRO A 14 -3.45 -6.05 -10.86
CA PRO A 14 -2.55 -7.12 -10.41
C PRO A 14 -1.07 -6.87 -10.73
N HIS A 15 -0.72 -5.76 -11.41
CA HIS A 15 0.60 -5.55 -12.01
C HIS A 15 1.75 -5.39 -11.02
N GLN A 16 1.46 -5.11 -9.75
CA GLN A 16 2.45 -5.10 -8.67
C GLN A 16 2.42 -6.37 -7.81
N SER A 17 1.42 -7.24 -7.99
CA SER A 17 1.19 -8.42 -7.13
C SER A 17 1.03 -8.09 -5.63
N GLN A 18 0.62 -6.85 -5.29
CA GLN A 18 0.58 -6.39 -3.90
C GLN A 18 -0.81 -6.42 -3.23
N GLY A 19 -1.89 -6.77 -3.93
CA GLY A 19 -3.24 -6.75 -3.34
C GLY A 19 -3.37 -7.59 -2.07
N ALA A 20 -2.94 -8.85 -2.13
CA ALA A 20 -2.93 -9.74 -0.97
C ALA A 20 -1.98 -9.25 0.14
N CYS A 21 -0.81 -8.71 -0.22
CA CYS A 21 0.13 -8.15 0.74
C CYS A 21 -0.49 -6.97 1.51
N MET A 22 -1.19 -6.06 0.80
CA MET A 22 -1.88 -4.93 1.44
C MET A 22 -2.99 -5.40 2.38
N ALA A 23 -3.76 -6.42 2.00
CA ALA A 23 -4.79 -7.01 2.86
C ALA A 23 -4.19 -7.64 4.14
N ILE A 24 -3.05 -8.33 4.03
CA ILE A 24 -2.34 -8.91 5.18
C ILE A 24 -1.82 -7.82 6.12
N GLU A 25 -1.23 -6.75 5.57
CA GLU A 25 -0.78 -5.61 6.35
C GLU A 25 -1.94 -4.90 7.07
N ASP A 26 -3.11 -4.79 6.44
CA ASP A 26 -4.30 -4.25 7.10
C ASP A 26 -4.76 -5.10 8.28
N ALA A 27 -4.81 -6.43 8.08
CA ALA A 27 -5.17 -7.37 9.13
C ALA A 27 -4.19 -7.30 10.30
N ALA A 28 -2.88 -7.18 10.01
CA ALA A 28 -1.85 -7.00 11.03
C ALA A 28 -2.02 -5.67 11.78
N ALA A 29 -2.27 -4.57 11.07
CA ALA A 29 -2.49 -3.26 11.69
C ALA A 29 -3.70 -3.27 12.63
N LEU A 30 -4.84 -3.80 12.17
CA LEU A 30 -6.03 -3.95 13.01
C LEU A 30 -5.76 -4.86 14.21
N GLY A 31 -5.05 -5.98 14.03
CA GLY A 31 -4.67 -6.88 15.11
C GLY A 31 -3.81 -6.21 16.19
N ILE A 32 -2.87 -5.36 15.79
CA ILE A 32 -2.02 -4.58 16.71
C ILE A 32 -2.84 -3.51 17.44
N ILE A 33 -3.62 -2.72 16.70
CA ILE A 33 -4.43 -1.62 17.26
C ILE A 33 -5.45 -2.14 18.28
N PHE A 34 -6.11 -3.27 17.98
CA PHE A 34 -7.08 -3.91 18.87
C PHE A 34 -6.47 -4.86 19.90
N SER A 35 -5.13 -4.98 19.96
CA SER A 35 -4.47 -5.81 20.97
C SER A 35 -4.68 -5.26 22.39
N ARG A 36 -4.55 -6.13 23.40
CA ARG A 36 -4.65 -5.74 24.82
C ARG A 36 -3.65 -4.65 25.23
N ALA A 37 -2.53 -4.53 24.52
CA ALA A 37 -1.50 -3.55 24.81
C ALA A 37 -1.85 -2.13 24.32
N HIS A 38 -2.67 -2.02 23.27
CA HIS A 38 -2.94 -0.75 22.58
C HIS A 38 -4.40 -0.29 22.66
N PHE A 39 -5.36 -1.22 22.75
CA PHE A 39 -6.77 -0.88 22.72
C PHE A 39 -7.26 -0.27 24.05
N LYS A 40 -7.79 0.95 23.98
CA LYS A 40 -8.26 1.72 25.16
C LYS A 40 -9.77 1.63 25.41
N GLY A 41 -10.49 0.77 24.69
CA GLY A 41 -11.95 0.64 24.80
C GLY A 41 -12.74 1.53 23.85
N ASP A 42 -12.09 2.44 23.11
CA ASP A 42 -12.73 3.27 22.10
C ASP A 42 -12.49 2.71 20.70
N VAL A 43 -13.55 2.14 20.11
CA VAL A 43 -13.51 1.55 18.77
C VAL A 43 -13.43 2.64 17.69
N ALA A 44 -13.96 3.84 17.92
CA ALA A 44 -13.92 4.93 16.94
C ALA A 44 -12.49 5.43 16.76
N ASP A 45 -11.82 5.70 17.88
CA ASP A 45 -10.43 6.12 17.94
C ASP A 45 -9.51 5.07 17.28
N ALA A 46 -9.68 3.80 17.66
CA ALA A 46 -8.93 2.68 17.08
C ALA A 46 -9.06 2.59 15.55
N LEU A 47 -10.28 2.71 15.02
CA LEU A 47 -10.51 2.68 13.58
C LEU A 47 -10.01 3.93 12.86
N SER A 48 -10.02 5.10 13.51
CA SER A 48 -9.42 6.32 12.98
C SER A 48 -7.91 6.17 12.81
N ILE A 49 -7.22 5.60 13.81
CA ILE A 49 -5.78 5.31 13.75
C ILE A 49 -5.48 4.33 12.62
N TYR A 50 -6.28 3.28 12.46
CA TYR A 50 -6.14 2.33 11.34
C TYR A 50 -6.21 3.06 9.99
N GLN A 51 -7.22 3.90 9.79
CA GLN A 51 -7.39 4.64 8.54
C GLN A 51 -6.24 5.61 8.27
N GLU A 52 -5.79 6.36 9.29
CA GLU A 52 -4.69 7.32 9.17
C GLU A 52 -3.39 6.65 8.72
N ILE A 53 -3.09 5.47 9.27
CA ILE A 53 -1.85 4.74 8.97
C ILE A 53 -1.94 4.02 7.61
N ARG A 54 -3.08 3.38 7.31
CA ARG A 54 -3.18 2.45 6.18
C ARG A 54 -3.62 3.11 4.88
N LEU A 55 -4.45 4.15 4.93
CA LEU A 55 -4.96 4.80 3.72
C LEU A 55 -3.85 5.35 2.81
N PRO A 56 -2.81 6.08 3.31
CA PRO A 56 -1.75 6.59 2.44
C PRO A 56 -0.96 5.48 1.74
N ARG A 57 -0.66 4.40 2.48
CA ARG A 57 0.10 3.25 1.95
C ARG A 57 -0.68 2.49 0.88
N ALA A 58 -1.92 2.11 1.17
CA ALA A 58 -2.78 1.42 0.22
C ALA A 58 -3.03 2.26 -1.05
N THR A 59 -3.27 3.57 -0.89
CA THR A 59 -3.47 4.50 -2.02
C THR A 59 -2.25 4.58 -2.92
N LYS A 60 -1.04 4.66 -2.34
CA LYS A 60 0.20 4.70 -3.12
C LYS A 60 0.40 3.42 -3.93
N VAL A 61 0.22 2.25 -3.30
CA VAL A 61 0.38 0.95 -3.96
C VAL A 61 -0.68 0.73 -5.03
N GLN A 62 -1.94 1.12 -4.78
CA GLN A 62 -3.00 1.08 -5.78
C GLN A 62 -2.67 1.95 -7.00
N SER A 63 -2.23 3.20 -6.78
CA SER A 63 -1.84 4.11 -7.85
C SER A 63 -0.68 3.57 -8.68
N ALA A 64 0.37 3.07 -8.01
CA ALA A 64 1.51 2.46 -8.68
C ALA A 64 1.12 1.19 -9.47
N SER A 65 0.12 0.44 -8.99
CA SER A 65 -0.41 -0.73 -9.70
C SER A 65 -1.14 -0.39 -10.99
N ALA A 66 -1.84 0.76 -11.01
CA ALA A 66 -2.45 1.26 -12.24
C ALA A 66 -1.40 1.70 -13.27
N LYS A 67 -0.34 2.39 -12.83
CA LYS A 67 0.75 2.83 -13.73
C LYS A 67 1.53 1.66 -14.34
N ALA A 68 1.81 0.64 -13.52
CA ALA A 68 2.49 -0.57 -13.97
C ALA A 68 1.72 -1.38 -15.03
N ALA A 69 0.42 -1.11 -15.23
CA ALA A 69 -0.35 -1.71 -16.32
C ALA A 69 0.13 -1.27 -17.72
N TYR A 70 0.70 -0.06 -17.81
CA TYR A 70 1.07 0.55 -19.10
C TYR A 70 2.57 0.82 -19.23
N ASN A 71 3.32 0.79 -18.12
CA ASN A 71 4.75 1.04 -18.10
C ASN A 71 5.46 0.10 -17.15
N ILE A 72 6.31 -0.78 -17.69
CA ILE A 72 7.04 -1.76 -16.88
C ILE A 72 8.03 -1.11 -15.91
N ASN A 73 8.54 0.09 -16.21
CA ASN A 73 9.41 0.82 -15.30
C ASN A 73 8.69 1.33 -14.04
N GLU A 74 7.34 1.31 -14.02
CA GLU A 74 6.56 1.65 -12.82
C GLU A 74 6.37 0.43 -11.90
N ARG A 75 6.69 -0.78 -12.39
CA ARG A 75 6.61 -2.00 -11.61
C ARG A 75 7.76 -2.04 -10.58
N ILE A 76 7.44 -2.46 -9.37
CA ILE A 76 8.42 -2.63 -8.30
C ILE A 76 9.59 -3.51 -8.78
N GLY A 77 10.81 -3.10 -8.41
CA GLY A 77 12.06 -3.68 -8.90
C GLY A 77 12.55 -3.03 -10.19
N PHE A 78 11.68 -2.88 -11.20
CA PHE A 78 12.04 -2.15 -12.42
C PHE A 78 12.11 -0.64 -12.21
N SER A 79 11.30 -0.10 -11.29
CA SER A 79 11.33 1.30 -10.84
C SER A 79 12.64 1.73 -10.20
N SER A 80 13.48 0.77 -9.79
CA SER A 80 14.82 0.99 -9.27
C SER A 80 15.93 0.85 -10.33
N ASN A 81 15.61 0.42 -11.58
CA ASN A 81 16.59 0.20 -12.65
C ASN A 81 16.93 1.49 -13.42
N THR A 82 17.36 2.53 -12.71
CA THR A 82 17.55 3.88 -13.25
C THR A 82 18.67 4.01 -14.29
N ASP A 83 19.61 3.06 -14.31
CA ASP A 83 20.81 3.12 -15.16
C ASP A 83 20.59 2.59 -16.59
N THR A 84 19.38 2.13 -16.90
CA THR A 84 19.05 1.57 -18.22
C THR A 84 18.57 2.65 -19.19
N ALA A 85 18.96 2.56 -20.46
CA ALA A 85 18.58 3.55 -21.49
C ALA A 85 17.05 3.62 -21.74
N THR A 86 16.33 2.56 -21.37
CA THR A 86 14.88 2.44 -21.51
C THR A 86 14.12 2.90 -20.26
N TYR A 87 14.83 3.29 -19.20
CA TYR A 87 14.21 3.71 -17.96
C TYR A 87 13.49 5.05 -18.14
N LYS A 88 12.19 5.04 -17.82
CA LYS A 88 11.34 6.21 -17.79
C LYS A 88 10.12 5.93 -16.94
N VAL A 89 9.90 6.72 -15.91
CA VAL A 89 8.68 6.74 -15.09
C VAL A 89 7.96 8.08 -15.28
N GLU A 90 6.70 8.15 -14.89
CA GLU A 90 5.87 9.34 -14.98
C GLU A 90 6.35 10.44 -14.01
N ASP A 91 6.70 10.05 -12.78
CA ASP A 91 7.17 10.95 -11.72
C ASP A 91 8.10 10.20 -10.77
N GLU A 92 9.39 10.57 -10.77
CA GLU A 92 10.43 9.99 -9.92
C GLU A 92 10.10 10.01 -8.43
N LYS A 93 9.33 11.01 -7.97
CA LYS A 93 8.97 11.16 -6.55
C LYS A 93 7.77 10.30 -6.15
N LYS A 94 7.04 9.76 -7.13
CA LYS A 94 5.80 8.99 -6.91
C LYS A 94 5.88 7.55 -7.40
N LYS A 95 7.03 7.10 -7.89
CA LYS A 95 7.25 5.68 -8.20
C LYS A 95 7.21 4.86 -6.90
N LEU A 96 6.94 3.57 -7.05
CA LEU A 96 6.97 2.62 -5.94
C LEU A 96 8.27 1.83 -6.01
N THR A 97 9.15 1.94 -5.02
CA THR A 97 10.42 1.21 -5.00
C THR A 97 10.39 0.00 -4.05
N ILE A 98 11.43 -0.84 -4.12
CA ILE A 98 11.61 -1.95 -3.18
C ILE A 98 11.79 -1.43 -1.74
N GLU A 99 12.57 -0.37 -1.58
CA GLU A 99 12.86 0.25 -0.29
C GLU A 99 11.58 0.78 0.36
N GLU A 100 10.71 1.43 -0.42
CA GLU A 100 9.44 1.96 0.08
C GLU A 100 8.45 0.87 0.47
N MET A 101 8.49 -0.30 -0.21
CA MET A 101 7.68 -1.44 0.19
C MET A 101 8.18 -2.12 1.46
N ASN A 102 9.50 -2.10 1.67
CA ASN A 102 10.15 -2.71 2.84
C ASN A 102 10.20 -1.79 4.08
N ALA A 103 9.90 -0.50 3.91
CA ALA A 103 9.72 0.46 4.99
C ALA A 103 8.34 0.30 5.65
#